data_AF-A0A383C6B1-F1
#
_entry.id   AF-A0A383C6B1-F1
#
_cell.length_a   1.000
_cell.length_b   1.000
_cell.length_c   1.000
_cell.angle_alpha   90.00
_cell.angle_beta   90.00
_cell.angle_gamma   90.00
#
_symmetry.space_group_name_H-M   'P 1'
#
loop_
_entity.id
_entity.type
_entity.pdbx_description
1 polymer ?
#
loop_
_entity_poly.entity_id
_entity_poly.type
_entity_poly.pdbx_seq_one_letter_code
_entity_poly.pdbx_strand_id
1 'polypeptide(L)'
;RVGQVGSALAELLPDKYQIRFLDQPDIDLTVPGDVRQPILEYQPAIVINAAAYTAVDKAESEPELAQLINATAPGLMASVCEEIGAAFVHYSTDYVFDGTAGEPYSETAVVTPESVYGRTKLAGERAVAAATDRHVILRTAWLYSHVGHNFLKTMLRLAQSSQSVRVVADQTGSPTYAWDLARATLSIVEALAGGRDDAYGLYHATNAGVTTWHGFASRIFQLADRGDIQVDPITTDQYPTP
;
A
#
# COMPACT_ATOMS: atom_id res chain seq x y z
N ARG A 1 13.10 0.49 9.11
CA ARG A 1 12.08 -0.49 9.56
C ARG A 1 11.52 -1.17 8.32
N VAL A 2 11.74 -2.47 8.14
CA VAL A 2 11.41 -3.14 6.87
C VAL A 2 9.90 -3.14 6.59
N GLY A 3 9.47 -2.52 5.48
CA GLY A 3 8.08 -2.48 5.02
C GLY A 3 7.63 -3.77 4.35
N GLN A 4 6.31 -4.05 4.33
CA GLN A 4 5.76 -5.31 3.80
C GLN A 4 6.06 -5.50 2.30
N VAL A 5 5.70 -4.53 1.46
CA VAL A 5 5.96 -4.60 0.01
C VAL A 5 7.45 -4.50 -0.30
N GLY A 6 8.17 -3.61 0.40
CA GLY A 6 9.63 -3.49 0.24
C GLY A 6 10.37 -4.81 0.51
N SER A 7 9.95 -5.56 1.53
CA SER A 7 10.51 -6.90 1.81
C SER A 7 10.20 -7.88 0.69
N ALA A 8 8.93 -7.93 0.26
CA ALA A 8 8.52 -8.82 -0.83
C ALA A 8 9.27 -8.52 -2.14
N LEU A 9 9.51 -7.24 -2.46
CA LEU A 9 10.34 -6.82 -3.59
C LEU A 9 11.79 -7.26 -3.41
N ALA A 10 12.37 -7.12 -2.21
CA ALA A 10 13.72 -7.57 -1.93
C ALA A 10 13.92 -9.08 -2.10
N GLU A 11 12.88 -9.87 -1.84
CA GLU A 11 12.93 -11.32 -2.03
C GLU A 11 12.64 -11.75 -3.49
N LEU A 12 11.99 -10.90 -4.30
CA LEU A 12 11.53 -11.25 -5.66
C LEU A 12 12.33 -10.61 -6.80
N LEU A 13 12.94 -9.45 -6.58
CA LEU A 13 13.63 -8.74 -7.64
C LEU A 13 14.87 -9.55 -8.09
N PRO A 14 15.01 -9.84 -9.39
CA PRO A 14 16.07 -10.71 -9.89
C PRO A 14 17.43 -9.98 -9.93
N ASP A 15 18.51 -10.76 -9.75
CA ASP A 15 19.92 -10.28 -9.76
C ASP A 15 20.35 -9.64 -11.08
N LYS A 16 19.55 -9.74 -12.15
CA LYS A 16 19.79 -9.03 -13.42
C LYS A 16 19.69 -7.50 -13.28
N TYR A 17 19.05 -7.00 -12.22
CA TYR A 17 18.94 -5.57 -11.94
C TYR A 17 19.99 -5.13 -10.91
N GLN A 18 20.57 -3.95 -11.12
CA GLN A 18 21.27 -3.25 -10.07
C GLN A 18 20.23 -2.56 -9.19
N ILE A 19 20.18 -2.90 -7.90
CA ILE A 19 19.13 -2.45 -7.00
C ILE A 19 19.76 -1.78 -5.77
N ARG A 20 19.21 -0.63 -5.37
CA ARG A 20 19.53 0.04 -4.12
C ARG A 20 18.27 0.18 -3.27
N PHE A 21 18.23 -0.51 -2.13
CA PHE A 21 17.17 -0.35 -1.14
C PHE A 21 17.52 0.80 -0.19
N LEU A 22 16.55 1.67 0.08
CA LEU A 22 16.64 2.76 1.04
C LEU A 22 15.47 2.67 2.02
N ASP A 23 15.76 2.89 3.29
CA ASP A 23 14.80 2.92 4.40
C ASP A 23 15.39 3.82 5.50
N GLN A 24 14.63 4.10 6.56
CA GLN A 24 15.17 4.79 7.72
C GLN A 24 16.33 4.00 8.36
N PRO A 25 17.43 4.66 8.76
CA PRO A 25 17.63 6.12 8.81
C PRO A 25 18.28 6.74 7.55
N ASP A 26 18.54 5.96 6.49
CA ASP A 26 19.28 6.43 5.30
C ASP A 26 18.48 7.45 4.47
N ILE A 27 17.15 7.41 4.56
CA ILE A 27 16.25 8.39 3.94
C ILE A 27 15.11 8.71 4.91
N ASP A 28 14.84 10.01 5.13
CA ASP A 28 13.76 10.48 5.99
C ASP A 28 12.71 11.27 5.19
N LEU A 29 11.53 10.67 5.04
CA LEU A 29 10.43 11.29 4.30
C LEU A 29 9.74 12.43 5.07
N THR A 30 10.08 12.62 6.35
CA THR A 30 9.64 13.79 7.12
C THR A 30 10.43 15.05 6.78
N VAL A 31 11.57 14.89 6.10
CA VAL A 31 12.40 15.97 5.56
C VAL A 31 12.40 15.83 4.03
N PRO A 32 11.39 16.36 3.31
CA PRO A 32 11.19 16.02 1.91
C PRO A 32 12.36 16.37 0.98
N GLY A 33 13.24 17.29 1.37
CA GLY A 33 14.48 17.60 0.63
C GLY A 33 15.48 16.43 0.58
N ASP A 34 15.45 15.52 1.55
CA ASP A 34 16.40 14.42 1.67
C ASP A 34 16.18 13.32 0.62
N VAL A 35 15.02 13.31 -0.06
CA VAL A 35 14.72 12.30 -1.08
C VAL A 35 15.42 12.57 -2.42
N ARG A 36 15.83 13.82 -2.65
CA ARG A 36 16.38 14.26 -3.94
C ARG A 36 17.79 13.71 -4.17
N GLN A 37 18.67 13.89 -3.20
CA GLN A 37 20.09 13.59 -3.34
C GLN A 37 20.35 12.10 -3.63
N PRO A 38 19.73 11.13 -2.92
CA PRO A 38 19.95 9.72 -3.20
C PRO A 38 19.53 9.29 -4.62
N ILE A 39 18.46 9.88 -5.17
CA ILE A 39 17.98 9.60 -6.53
C ILE A 39 18.97 10.18 -7.56
N LEU A 40 19.39 11.43 -7.40
CA LEU A 40 20.33 12.08 -8.32
C LEU A 40 21.72 11.43 -8.30
N GLU A 41 22.19 10.95 -7.16
CA GLU A 41 23.48 10.24 -7.08
C GLU A 41 23.42 8.86 -7.71
N TYR A 42 22.32 8.14 -7.52
CA TYR A 42 22.19 6.76 -7.99
C TYR A 42 21.82 6.68 -9.48
N GLN A 43 21.15 7.70 -10.03
CA GLN A 43 20.69 7.75 -11.43
C GLN A 43 19.87 6.49 -11.82
N PRO A 44 18.81 6.12 -11.08
CA PRO A 44 18.02 4.94 -11.38
C PRO A 44 17.21 5.11 -12.67
N ALA A 45 16.98 4.01 -13.40
CA ALA A 45 15.99 3.98 -14.47
C ALA A 45 14.55 3.91 -13.93
N ILE A 46 14.35 3.33 -12.74
CA ILE A 46 13.04 3.16 -12.09
C ILE A 46 13.20 3.39 -10.59
N VAL A 47 12.32 4.20 -10.01
CA VAL A 47 12.16 4.36 -8.56
C VAL A 47 10.84 3.74 -8.12
N ILE A 48 10.87 2.90 -7.07
CA ILE A 48 9.68 2.29 -6.48
C ILE A 48 9.49 2.85 -5.06
N ASN A 49 8.49 3.70 -4.88
CA ASN A 49 8.15 4.25 -3.57
C ASN A 49 7.16 3.35 -2.82
N ALA A 50 7.70 2.43 -2.00
CA ALA A 50 6.94 1.58 -1.08
C ALA A 50 6.79 2.16 0.34
N ALA A 51 7.23 3.40 0.57
CA ALA A 51 7.17 4.06 1.86
C ALA A 51 5.88 4.89 1.99
N ALA A 52 5.26 4.84 3.16
CA ALA A 52 4.05 5.59 3.47
C ALA A 52 3.82 5.69 4.99
N TYR A 53 3.11 6.73 5.40
CA TYR A 53 2.51 6.80 6.71
C TYR A 53 1.21 5.98 6.68
N THR A 54 1.22 4.80 7.29
CA THR A 54 0.15 3.78 7.17
C THR A 54 -0.71 3.59 8.43
N ALA A 55 -0.44 4.35 9.49
CA ALA A 55 -1.25 4.30 10.71
C ALA A 55 -2.53 5.12 10.51
N VAL A 56 -3.57 4.52 9.94
CA VAL A 56 -4.82 5.19 9.52
C VAL A 56 -5.40 6.08 10.64
N ASP A 57 -5.70 5.51 11.81
CA ASP A 57 -6.28 6.25 12.94
C ASP A 57 -5.35 7.36 13.43
N LYS A 58 -4.03 7.10 13.46
CA LYS A 58 -3.05 8.07 13.94
C LYS A 58 -2.90 9.26 13.00
N ALA A 59 -3.19 9.08 11.70
CA ALA A 59 -3.16 10.15 10.71
C ALA A 59 -4.17 11.27 11.04
N GLU A 60 -5.31 10.96 11.66
CA GLU A 60 -6.28 11.97 12.10
C GLU A 60 -5.67 12.96 13.10
N SER A 61 -4.79 12.48 13.98
CA SER A 61 -4.07 13.30 14.96
C SER A 61 -2.75 13.88 14.45
N GLU A 62 -2.21 13.35 13.35
CA GLU A 62 -0.92 13.75 12.75
C GLU A 62 -1.06 14.11 11.26
N PRO A 63 -2.00 15.00 10.87
CA PRO A 63 -2.33 15.25 9.47
C PRO A 63 -1.18 15.86 8.67
N GLU A 64 -0.37 16.74 9.30
CA GLU A 64 0.78 17.36 8.65
C GLU A 64 1.88 16.33 8.34
N LEU A 65 2.13 15.40 9.26
CA LEU A 65 3.11 14.33 9.07
C LEU A 65 2.64 13.35 7.99
N ALA A 66 1.35 12.99 8.02
CA ALA A 66 0.75 12.18 6.97
C ALA A 66 0.85 12.88 5.61
N GLN A 67 0.59 14.19 5.53
CA GLN A 67 0.73 14.98 4.30
C GLN A 67 2.17 15.00 3.78
N LEU A 68 3.17 15.21 4.66
CA LEU A 68 4.58 15.20 4.26
C LEU A 68 4.99 13.87 3.64
N ILE A 69 4.69 12.76 4.32
CA ILE A 69 5.13 11.43 3.91
C ILE A 69 4.30 10.89 2.74
N ASN A 70 2.98 11.07 2.75
CA ASN A 70 2.08 10.46 1.77
C ASN A 70 1.88 11.31 0.51
N ALA A 71 2.18 12.61 0.54
CA ALA A 71 1.95 13.50 -0.59
C ALA A 71 3.19 14.31 -1.03
N THR A 72 3.78 15.08 -0.11
CA THR A 72 4.90 15.97 -0.45
C THR A 72 6.13 15.18 -0.92
N ALA A 73 6.56 14.18 -0.16
CA ALA A 73 7.73 13.37 -0.51
C ALA A 73 7.54 12.59 -1.84
N PRO A 74 6.42 11.88 -2.09
CA PRO A 74 6.17 11.24 -3.39
C PRO A 74 6.19 12.21 -4.58
N GLY A 75 5.59 13.40 -4.43
CA GLY A 75 5.61 14.42 -5.48
C GLY A 75 7.03 14.91 -5.80
N LEU A 76 7.86 15.14 -4.78
CA LEU A 76 9.26 15.50 -4.98
C LEU A 76 10.07 14.37 -5.62
N MET A 77 9.89 13.11 -5.18
CA MET A 77 10.54 11.97 -5.81
C MET A 77 10.17 11.87 -7.30
N ALA A 78 8.88 12.02 -7.64
CA ALA A 78 8.39 12.00 -9.01
C ALA A 78 8.98 13.14 -9.85
N SER A 79 9.07 14.36 -9.29
CA SER A 79 9.72 15.49 -9.96
C SER A 79 11.19 15.23 -10.24
N VAL A 80 11.92 14.60 -9.31
CA VAL A 80 13.33 14.26 -9.52
C VAL A 80 13.47 13.14 -10.56
N CYS A 81 12.52 12.19 -10.59
CA CYS A 81 12.48 11.16 -11.63
C CYS A 81 12.27 11.77 -13.02
N GLU A 82 11.40 12.78 -13.16
CA GLU A 82 11.22 13.52 -14.41
C GLU A 82 12.53 14.17 -14.88
N GLU A 83 13.26 14.82 -13.97
CA GLU A 83 14.54 15.50 -14.29
C GLU A 83 15.59 14.57 -14.89
N ILE A 84 15.62 13.30 -14.45
CA ILE A 84 16.60 12.29 -14.93
C ILE A 84 15.98 11.31 -15.95
N GLY A 85 14.71 11.48 -16.30
CA GLY A 85 13.98 10.59 -17.21
C GLY A 85 13.67 9.19 -16.65
N ALA A 86 13.65 9.02 -15.33
CA ALA A 86 13.31 7.76 -14.66
C ALA A 86 11.80 7.54 -14.58
N ALA A 87 11.38 6.27 -14.57
CA ALA A 87 10.00 5.91 -14.25
C ALA A 87 9.77 5.88 -12.73
N PHE A 88 8.55 6.19 -12.30
CA PHE A 88 8.17 6.23 -10.89
C PHE A 88 6.98 5.32 -10.57
N VAL A 89 7.17 4.31 -9.72
CA VAL A 89 6.10 3.43 -9.23
C VAL A 89 5.72 3.86 -7.81
N HIS A 90 4.43 4.15 -7.59
CA HIS A 90 3.91 4.57 -6.30
C HIS A 90 2.72 3.70 -5.86
N TYR A 91 2.73 3.25 -4.61
CA TYR A 91 1.58 2.55 -4.05
C TYR A 91 0.62 3.53 -3.40
N SER A 92 -0.66 3.39 -3.71
CA SER A 92 -1.77 4.10 -3.08
C SER A 92 -2.74 3.13 -2.41
N THR A 93 -3.96 3.55 -2.13
CA THR A 93 -4.92 2.85 -1.27
C THR A 93 -6.34 2.93 -1.82
N ASP A 94 -7.16 1.96 -1.45
CA ASP A 94 -8.62 2.00 -1.52
C ASP A 94 -9.27 3.12 -0.69
N TYR A 95 -8.60 3.63 0.34
CA TYR A 95 -9.10 4.73 1.19
C TYR A 95 -9.24 6.07 0.44
N VAL A 96 -8.88 6.14 -0.85
CA VAL A 96 -9.22 7.27 -1.73
C VAL A 96 -10.70 7.32 -2.10
N PHE A 97 -11.43 6.23 -1.86
CA PHE A 97 -12.88 6.12 -2.04
C PHE A 97 -13.61 6.27 -0.70
N ASP A 98 -14.93 6.47 -0.76
CA ASP A 98 -15.81 6.59 0.41
C ASP A 98 -16.30 5.23 0.95
N GLY A 99 -16.10 4.14 0.21
CA GLY A 99 -16.54 2.80 0.59
C GLY A 99 -18.05 2.55 0.50
N THR A 100 -18.82 3.44 -0.14
CA THR A 100 -20.28 3.33 -0.24
C THR A 100 -20.77 2.53 -1.45
N ALA A 101 -19.88 2.15 -2.36
CA ALA A 101 -20.25 1.42 -3.57
C ALA A 101 -20.72 -0.01 -3.25
N GLY A 102 -21.81 -0.44 -3.89
CA GLY A 102 -22.30 -1.83 -3.84
C GLY A 102 -21.58 -2.78 -4.80
N GLU A 103 -20.62 -2.27 -5.57
CA GLU A 103 -19.83 -3.00 -6.56
C GLU A 103 -18.36 -2.54 -6.53
N PRO A 104 -17.40 -3.33 -7.06
CA PRO A 104 -16.00 -2.93 -7.07
C PRO A 104 -15.75 -1.60 -7.80
N TYR A 105 -14.97 -0.70 -7.19
CA TYR A 105 -14.56 0.55 -7.83
C TYR A 105 -13.67 0.29 -9.05
N SER A 106 -13.95 1.00 -10.16
CA SER A 106 -13.03 1.10 -11.29
C SER A 106 -11.97 2.19 -11.06
N GLU A 107 -10.89 2.15 -11.80
CA GLU A 107 -9.83 3.16 -11.78
C GLU A 107 -10.34 4.57 -12.12
N THR A 108 -11.42 4.66 -12.91
CA THR A 108 -12.07 5.90 -13.32
C THR A 108 -13.18 6.36 -12.37
N ALA A 109 -13.48 5.58 -11.32
CA ALA A 109 -14.49 5.95 -10.35
C ALA A 109 -14.11 7.24 -9.62
N VAL A 110 -15.14 8.00 -9.20
CA VAL A 110 -14.94 9.25 -8.46
C VAL A 110 -14.29 8.94 -7.12
N VAL A 111 -13.24 9.68 -6.77
CA VAL A 111 -12.52 9.57 -5.50
C VAL A 111 -13.04 10.58 -4.48
N THR A 112 -13.44 10.10 -3.31
CA THR A 112 -14.09 10.87 -2.22
C THR A 112 -13.58 10.40 -0.85
N PRO A 113 -12.29 10.60 -0.52
CA PRO A 113 -11.72 10.09 0.72
C PRO A 113 -12.30 10.78 1.96
N GLU A 114 -12.77 9.98 2.92
CA GLU A 114 -13.33 10.47 4.19
C GLU A 114 -12.30 10.63 5.30
N SER A 115 -11.21 9.86 5.27
CA SER A 115 -10.13 9.90 6.28
C SER A 115 -8.97 10.83 5.88
N VAL A 116 -8.20 11.32 6.86
CA VAL A 116 -6.93 12.02 6.61
C VAL A 116 -5.95 11.13 5.86
N TYR A 117 -5.87 9.84 6.21
CA TYR A 117 -5.04 8.89 5.49
C TYR A 117 -5.41 8.83 4.00
N GLY A 118 -6.69 8.63 3.69
CA GLY A 118 -7.21 8.62 2.32
C GLY A 118 -6.95 9.93 1.57
N ARG A 119 -7.22 11.09 2.21
CA ARG A 119 -6.98 12.42 1.64
C ARG A 119 -5.51 12.65 1.30
N THR A 120 -4.60 12.30 2.20
CA THR A 120 -3.16 12.49 2.00
C THR A 120 -2.60 11.53 0.96
N LYS A 121 -3.08 10.27 0.90
CA LYS A 121 -2.72 9.34 -0.17
C LYS A 121 -3.20 9.80 -1.55
N LEU A 122 -4.45 10.29 -1.65
CA LEU A 122 -4.96 10.88 -2.89
C LEU A 122 -4.18 12.13 -3.30
N ALA A 123 -3.78 12.97 -2.35
CA ALA A 123 -2.92 14.11 -2.63
C ALA A 123 -1.55 13.68 -3.19
N GLY A 124 -1.01 12.56 -2.73
CA GLY A 124 0.18 11.94 -3.30
C GLY A 124 -0.01 11.45 -4.73
N GLU A 125 -1.12 10.77 -5.04
CA GLU A 125 -1.43 10.38 -6.43
C GLU A 125 -1.42 11.60 -7.36
N ARG A 126 -2.09 12.68 -6.94
CA ARG A 126 -2.17 13.92 -7.71
C ARG A 126 -0.81 14.61 -7.85
N ALA A 127 -0.01 14.64 -6.80
CA ALA A 127 1.32 15.25 -6.83
C ALA A 127 2.27 14.49 -7.76
N VAL A 128 2.21 13.15 -7.75
CA VAL A 128 2.97 12.30 -8.66
C VAL A 128 2.54 12.53 -10.11
N ALA A 129 1.24 12.46 -10.40
CA ALA A 129 0.71 12.64 -11.74
C ALA A 129 0.93 14.07 -12.29
N ALA A 130 1.00 15.08 -11.43
CA ALA A 130 1.33 16.44 -11.83
C ALA A 130 2.83 16.65 -12.13
N ALA A 131 3.70 15.78 -11.60
CA ALA A 131 5.15 15.93 -11.73
C ALA A 131 5.74 15.20 -12.94
N THR A 132 5.15 14.08 -13.36
CA THR A 132 5.64 13.27 -14.50
C THR A 132 4.53 12.44 -15.10
N ASP A 133 4.56 12.25 -16.42
CA ASP A 133 3.71 11.26 -17.11
C ASP A 133 4.29 9.83 -17.02
N ARG A 134 5.56 9.67 -16.61
CA ARG A 134 6.26 8.37 -16.49
C ARG A 134 5.99 7.68 -15.16
N HIS A 135 4.74 7.68 -14.71
CA HIS A 135 4.36 7.10 -13.42
C HIS A 135 3.48 5.87 -13.56
N VAL A 136 3.57 4.98 -12.57
CA VAL A 136 2.59 3.92 -12.32
C VAL A 136 2.09 4.04 -10.89
N ILE A 137 0.79 4.25 -10.71
CA ILE A 137 0.14 4.30 -9.40
C ILE A 137 -0.66 3.01 -9.18
N LEU A 138 -0.37 2.29 -8.10
CA LEU A 138 -1.04 1.05 -7.73
C LEU A 138 -1.90 1.25 -6.49
N ARG A 139 -3.22 1.37 -6.63
CA ARG A 139 -4.15 1.35 -5.50
C ARG A 139 -4.33 -0.09 -5.03
N THR A 140 -3.89 -0.39 -3.81
CA THR A 140 -4.05 -1.70 -3.16
C THR A 140 -4.94 -1.58 -1.93
N ALA A 141 -5.42 -2.71 -1.42
CA ALA A 141 -6.24 -2.78 -0.22
C ALA A 141 -5.79 -3.91 0.71
N TRP A 142 -6.05 -3.77 2.01
CA TRP A 142 -5.97 -4.84 3.01
C TRP A 142 -4.66 -5.66 2.94
N LEU A 143 -3.55 -4.94 2.84
CA LEU A 143 -2.24 -5.54 2.59
C LEU A 143 -1.77 -6.38 3.79
N TYR A 144 -1.34 -7.62 3.53
CA TYR A 144 -0.76 -8.51 4.54
C TYR A 144 0.47 -9.27 4.03
N SER A 145 1.32 -9.72 4.94
CA SER A 145 2.50 -10.55 4.66
C SER A 145 3.02 -11.29 5.91
N HIS A 146 4.08 -12.09 5.77
CA HIS A 146 4.83 -12.62 6.92
C HIS A 146 5.65 -11.54 7.65
N VAL A 147 5.96 -10.44 6.98
CA VAL A 147 6.73 -9.31 7.51
C VAL A 147 5.82 -8.21 8.08
N GLY A 148 6.35 -7.47 9.05
CA GLY A 148 5.67 -6.31 9.63
C GLY A 148 4.46 -6.66 10.51
N HIS A 149 3.67 -5.64 10.82
CA HIS A 149 2.39 -5.77 11.52
C HIS A 149 1.25 -5.72 10.49
N ASN A 150 0.33 -6.67 10.56
CA ASN A 150 -0.85 -6.74 9.69
C ASN A 150 -1.96 -7.57 10.34
N PHE A 151 -3.12 -7.61 9.69
CA PHE A 151 -4.30 -8.32 10.18
C PHE A 151 -4.05 -9.84 10.35
N LEU A 152 -3.41 -10.49 9.37
CA LEU A 152 -3.07 -11.92 9.42
C LEU A 152 -2.30 -12.26 10.72
N LYS A 153 -1.22 -11.54 11.00
CA LYS A 153 -0.39 -11.80 12.19
C LYS A 153 -1.11 -11.47 13.50
N THR A 154 -1.99 -10.47 13.48
CA THR A 154 -2.85 -10.18 14.64
C THR A 154 -3.82 -11.32 14.91
N MET A 155 -4.48 -11.87 13.88
CA MET A 155 -5.35 -13.04 14.03
C MET A 155 -4.55 -14.26 14.52
N LEU A 156 -3.43 -14.61 13.87
CA LEU A 156 -2.60 -15.74 14.29
C LEU A 156 -2.11 -15.63 15.74
N ARG A 157 -1.81 -14.42 16.23
CA ARG A 157 -1.49 -14.19 17.64
C ARG A 157 -2.69 -14.43 18.54
N LEU A 158 -3.86 -13.89 18.20
CA LEU A 158 -5.09 -14.13 18.97
C LEU A 158 -5.45 -15.60 19.00
N ALA A 159 -5.15 -16.34 17.93
CA ALA A 159 -5.40 -17.77 17.88
C ALA A 159 -4.69 -18.51 19.04
N GLN A 160 -3.52 -18.06 19.48
CA GLN A 160 -2.76 -18.72 20.54
C GLN A 160 -3.39 -18.57 21.94
N SER A 161 -4.21 -17.55 22.17
CA SER A 161 -4.68 -17.16 23.51
C SER A 161 -6.18 -17.02 23.68
N SER A 162 -6.94 -16.99 22.58
CA SER A 162 -8.37 -16.68 22.60
C SER A 162 -9.25 -17.89 22.29
N GLN A 163 -10.36 -18.01 23.01
CA GLN A 163 -11.43 -18.96 22.69
C GLN A 163 -12.45 -18.36 21.72
N SER A 164 -12.60 -17.04 21.72
CA SER A 164 -13.41 -16.29 20.74
C SER A 164 -12.78 -14.94 20.42
N VAL A 165 -13.13 -14.40 19.25
CA VAL A 165 -12.76 -13.06 18.80
C VAL A 165 -13.96 -12.39 18.13
N ARG A 166 -14.08 -11.08 18.28
CA ARG A 166 -15.12 -10.29 17.59
C ARG A 166 -14.51 -9.55 16.42
N VAL A 167 -15.08 -9.69 15.23
CA VAL A 167 -14.50 -9.14 13.99
C VAL A 167 -15.59 -8.51 13.12
N VAL A 168 -15.27 -7.34 12.57
CA VAL A 168 -16.19 -6.55 11.72
C VAL A 168 -16.64 -7.37 10.50
N ALA A 169 -17.95 -7.41 10.28
CA ALA A 169 -18.60 -8.24 9.26
C ALA A 169 -19.42 -7.43 8.24
N ASP A 170 -19.50 -6.11 8.37
CA ASP A 170 -20.19 -5.21 7.44
C ASP A 170 -19.24 -4.41 6.52
N GLN A 171 -17.92 -4.52 6.73
CA GLN A 171 -16.91 -3.99 5.81
C GLN A 171 -16.45 -5.07 4.85
N THR A 172 -16.51 -4.76 3.56
CA THR A 172 -16.20 -5.68 2.47
C THR A 172 -14.99 -5.17 1.68
N GLY A 173 -14.07 -6.07 1.35
CA GLY A 173 -12.86 -5.74 0.61
C GLY A 173 -12.15 -6.97 0.05
N SER A 174 -10.92 -6.79 -0.40
CA SER A 174 -10.08 -7.89 -0.89
C SER A 174 -8.70 -7.89 -0.19
N PRO A 175 -8.42 -8.89 0.67
CA PRO A 175 -7.11 -9.09 1.26
C PRO A 175 -6.03 -9.23 0.18
N THR A 176 -4.98 -8.41 0.25
CA THR A 176 -3.89 -8.45 -0.75
C THR A 176 -2.60 -8.94 -0.12
N TYR A 177 -2.07 -10.05 -0.63
CA TYR A 177 -0.77 -10.56 -0.21
C TYR A 177 0.35 -9.72 -0.83
N ALA A 178 1.23 -9.18 0.00
CA ALA A 178 2.31 -8.30 -0.44
C ALA A 178 3.24 -8.94 -1.49
N TRP A 179 3.38 -10.27 -1.48
CA TRP A 179 4.13 -11.01 -2.49
C TRP A 179 3.49 -10.95 -3.86
N ASP A 180 2.17 -11.12 -3.95
CA ASP A 180 1.45 -11.04 -5.22
C ASP A 180 1.46 -9.61 -5.76
N LEU A 181 1.31 -8.62 -4.88
CA LEU A 181 1.48 -7.22 -5.26
C LEU A 181 2.90 -6.93 -5.77
N ALA A 182 3.93 -7.46 -5.11
CA ALA A 182 5.32 -7.32 -5.57
C ALA A 182 5.56 -8.03 -6.92
N ARG A 183 4.92 -9.18 -7.18
CA ARG A 183 4.95 -9.84 -8.51
C ARG A 183 4.28 -9.01 -9.60
N ALA A 184 3.16 -8.36 -9.29
CA ALA A 184 2.51 -7.42 -10.20
C ALA A 184 3.43 -6.23 -10.50
N THR A 185 4.07 -5.66 -9.46
CA THR A 185 5.08 -4.60 -9.62
C THR A 185 6.26 -5.05 -10.46
N LEU A 186 6.77 -6.27 -10.28
CA LEU A 186 7.85 -6.80 -11.12
C LEU A 186 7.42 -6.88 -12.59
N SER A 187 6.18 -7.27 -12.88
CA SER A 187 5.67 -7.31 -14.25
C SER A 187 5.63 -5.92 -14.88
N ILE A 188 5.30 -4.89 -14.09
CA ILE A 188 5.37 -3.47 -14.51
C ILE A 188 6.82 -3.06 -14.77
N VAL A 189 7.74 -3.38 -13.86
CA VAL A 189 9.17 -3.10 -14.01
C VAL A 189 9.72 -3.72 -15.29
N GLU A 190 9.35 -4.97 -15.59
CA GLU A 190 9.77 -5.66 -16.81
C GLU A 190 9.19 -5.03 -18.07
N ALA A 191 7.92 -4.61 -18.05
CA ALA A 191 7.30 -3.88 -19.15
C ALA A 191 8.00 -2.55 -19.43
N LEU A 192 8.24 -1.74 -18.38
CA LEU A 192 8.92 -0.45 -18.49
C LEU A 192 10.36 -0.59 -18.96
N ALA A 193 11.12 -1.56 -18.42
CA ALA A 193 12.46 -1.88 -18.88
C ALA A 193 12.49 -2.37 -20.35
N GLY A 194 11.38 -2.95 -20.82
CA GLY A 194 11.16 -3.35 -22.21
C GLY A 194 10.69 -2.23 -23.14
N GLY A 195 10.55 -0.99 -22.66
CA GLY A 195 10.10 0.17 -23.45
C GLY A 195 8.59 0.23 -23.69
N ARG A 196 7.78 -0.39 -22.83
CA ARG A 196 6.31 -0.32 -22.89
C ARG A 196 5.81 0.93 -22.19
N ASP A 197 5.82 2.05 -22.89
CA ASP A 197 5.30 3.34 -22.39
C ASP A 197 3.77 3.29 -22.12
N ASP A 198 3.05 2.34 -22.73
CA ASP A 198 1.63 2.11 -22.45
C ASP A 198 1.37 1.43 -21.09
N ALA A 199 2.42 1.08 -20.34
CA ALA A 199 2.31 0.59 -18.98
C ALA A 199 2.10 1.71 -17.94
N TYR A 200 2.36 2.97 -18.28
CA TYR A 200 2.13 4.11 -17.39
C TYR A 200 0.64 4.32 -17.09
N GLY A 201 0.34 4.85 -15.90
CA GLY A 201 -1.02 5.18 -15.49
C GLY A 201 -1.38 4.68 -14.08
N LEU A 202 -2.68 4.60 -13.82
CA LEU A 202 -3.24 4.21 -12.53
C LEU A 202 -3.95 2.86 -12.65
N TYR A 203 -3.70 1.97 -11.69
CA TYR A 203 -4.26 0.62 -11.65
C TYR A 203 -4.77 0.26 -10.27
N HIS A 204 -5.82 -0.57 -10.21
CA HIS A 204 -6.19 -1.29 -8.99
C HIS A 204 -5.44 -2.63 -8.93
N ALA A 205 -4.80 -2.90 -7.79
CA ALA A 205 -3.99 -4.10 -7.59
C ALA A 205 -4.32 -4.75 -6.24
N THR A 206 -5.25 -5.70 -6.27
CA THR A 206 -5.61 -6.58 -5.15
C THR A 206 -5.65 -8.03 -5.59
N ASN A 207 -5.65 -8.98 -4.65
CA ASN A 207 -5.97 -10.35 -5.03
C ASN A 207 -7.45 -10.46 -5.49
N ALA A 208 -7.75 -11.46 -6.31
CA ALA A 208 -9.11 -11.69 -6.77
C ALA A 208 -10.04 -12.17 -5.64
N GLY A 209 -11.33 -11.87 -5.77
CA GLY A 209 -12.36 -12.24 -4.81
C GLY A 209 -12.71 -11.12 -3.84
N VAL A 210 -13.66 -11.40 -2.96
CA VAL A 210 -14.20 -10.44 -2.01
C VAL A 210 -14.54 -11.15 -0.70
N THR A 211 -14.29 -10.51 0.43
CA THR A 211 -14.65 -11.02 1.76
C THR A 211 -14.83 -9.85 2.73
N THR A 212 -15.39 -10.14 3.89
CA THR A 212 -15.37 -9.24 5.05
C THR A 212 -14.13 -9.51 5.90
N TRP A 213 -13.81 -8.61 6.85
CA TRP A 213 -12.75 -8.87 7.84
C TRP A 213 -13.06 -10.14 8.64
N HIS A 214 -14.33 -10.33 9.00
CA HIS A 214 -14.84 -11.55 9.63
C HIS A 214 -14.56 -12.81 8.80
N GLY A 215 -14.87 -12.76 7.50
CA GLY A 215 -14.59 -13.87 6.58
C GLY A 215 -13.09 -14.15 6.45
N PHE A 216 -12.26 -13.09 6.41
CA PHE A 216 -10.81 -13.24 6.38
C PHE A 216 -10.26 -13.88 7.66
N ALA A 217 -10.68 -13.40 8.84
CA ALA A 217 -10.30 -13.96 10.14
C ALA A 217 -10.69 -15.44 10.26
N SER A 218 -11.94 -15.76 9.89
CA SER A 218 -12.45 -17.13 9.89
C SER A 218 -11.60 -18.04 9.00
N ARG A 219 -11.22 -17.55 7.80
CA ARG A 219 -10.37 -18.31 6.88
C ARG A 219 -8.95 -18.50 7.41
N ILE A 220 -8.38 -17.50 8.06
CA ILE A 220 -7.07 -17.59 8.71
C ILE A 220 -7.07 -18.69 9.77
N PHE A 221 -8.06 -18.70 10.66
CA PHE A 221 -8.16 -19.72 11.71
C PHE A 221 -8.35 -21.12 11.17
N GLN A 222 -9.19 -21.30 10.14
CA GLN A 222 -9.32 -22.58 9.46
C GLN A 222 -7.99 -23.09 8.89
N LEU A 223 -7.21 -22.22 8.24
CA LEU A 223 -5.92 -22.57 7.65
C LEU A 223 -4.81 -22.79 8.70
N ALA A 224 -4.98 -22.26 9.90
CA ALA A 224 -4.07 -22.43 11.02
C ALA A 224 -4.44 -23.63 11.91
N ASP A 225 -5.34 -24.51 11.46
CA ASP A 225 -5.90 -25.63 12.23
C ASP A 225 -6.54 -25.20 13.56
N ARG A 226 -7.06 -23.96 13.61
CA ARG A 226 -7.72 -23.35 14.77
C ARG A 226 -9.17 -22.95 14.49
N GLY A 227 -9.86 -23.74 13.69
CA GLY A 227 -11.29 -23.58 13.40
C GLY A 227 -12.21 -23.75 14.62
N ASP A 228 -11.66 -24.18 15.78
CA ASP A 228 -12.33 -24.22 17.07
C ASP A 228 -12.63 -22.83 17.65
N ILE A 229 -11.90 -21.80 17.23
CA ILE A 229 -12.07 -20.45 17.74
C ILE A 229 -13.30 -19.80 17.13
N GLN A 230 -14.21 -19.34 17.99
CA GLN A 230 -15.42 -18.65 17.56
C GLN A 230 -15.09 -17.23 17.06
N VAL A 231 -15.49 -16.92 15.82
CA VAL A 231 -15.38 -15.57 15.24
C VAL A 231 -16.76 -14.93 15.23
N ASP A 232 -17.03 -14.08 16.21
CA ASP A 232 -18.29 -13.39 16.37
C ASP A 232 -18.38 -12.20 15.41
N PRO A 233 -19.38 -12.13 14.52
CA PRO A 233 -19.56 -10.99 13.64
C PRO A 233 -20.03 -9.78 14.44
N ILE A 234 -19.42 -8.62 14.18
CA ILE A 234 -19.86 -7.33 14.71
C ILE A 234 -20.01 -6.31 13.56
N THR A 235 -20.81 -5.28 13.76
CA THR A 235 -20.89 -4.12 12.86
C THR A 235 -19.75 -3.14 13.13
N THR A 236 -19.48 -2.24 12.18
CA THR A 236 -18.50 -1.17 12.33
C THR A 236 -18.80 -0.32 13.57
N ASP A 237 -20.07 0.01 13.82
CA ASP A 237 -20.51 0.79 14.99
C ASP A 237 -20.21 0.11 16.34
N GLN A 238 -20.08 -1.22 16.35
CA GLN A 238 -19.76 -2.00 17.55
C GLN A 238 -18.24 -2.04 17.82
N TYR A 239 -17.42 -1.49 16.93
CA TYR A 239 -15.97 -1.36 17.04
C TYR A 239 -15.54 0.09 16.83
N PRO A 240 -15.79 1.00 17.80
CA PRO A 240 -15.39 2.39 17.66
C PRO A 240 -13.86 2.48 17.60
N THR A 241 -13.35 2.97 16.47
CA THR A 241 -11.96 3.43 16.34
C THR A 241 -11.86 4.88 16.82
N PRO A 242 -10.69 5.31 17.33
CA PRO A 242 -10.47 6.69 17.80
C PRO A 242 -10.73 7.76 16.75
#